data_AF-A0A952MU44-F1
#
_entry.id   AF-A0A952MU44-F1
#
_cell.length_a   1.000
_cell.length_b   1.000
_cell.length_c   1.000
_cell.angle_alpha   90.00
_cell.angle_beta   90.00
_cell.angle_gamma   90.00
#
_symmetry.space_group_name_H-M   'P 1'
#
loop_
_entity.id
_entity.type
_entity.pdbx_description
1 polymer ?
#
loop_
_entity_poly.entity_id
_entity_poly.type
_entity_poly.pdbx_seq_one_letter_code
_entity_poly.pdbx_strand_id
1 'polypeptide(L)'
;MNDTPDHIRKKQREIWFSKPQEERVRLGLELIQEVNTQIEDRIRAQHPGFSEGEIRVEFIRQMYKDDLSPEYLEGVSKWILEKYSSHKHV
;
A
#
# COMPACT_ATOMS: atom_id res chain seq x y z
N MET A 1 16.15 0.88 -5.13
CA MET A 1 17.22 1.33 -4.20
C MET A 1 18.64 1.02 -4.70
N ASN A 2 18.83 0.68 -5.98
CA ASN A 2 20.15 0.27 -6.47
C ASN A 2 21.11 1.46 -6.64
N ASP A 3 20.57 2.68 -6.77
CA ASP A 3 21.36 3.91 -6.98
C ASP A 3 21.88 4.54 -5.68
N THR A 4 21.51 4.01 -4.52
CA THR A 4 21.99 4.51 -3.22
C THR A 4 23.26 3.77 -2.82
N PRO A 5 24.42 4.44 -2.68
CA PRO A 5 25.67 3.78 -2.25
C PRO A 5 25.58 3.13 -0.87
N ASP A 6 26.33 2.06 -0.63
CA ASP A 6 26.25 1.28 0.61
C ASP A 6 26.55 2.08 1.88
N HIS A 7 27.48 3.03 1.82
CA HIS A 7 27.80 3.88 2.96
C HIS A 7 26.63 4.82 3.33
N ILE A 8 25.82 5.22 2.35
CA ILE A 8 24.59 6.00 2.60
C ILE A 8 23.51 5.10 3.20
N ARG A 9 23.32 3.89 2.67
CA ARG A 9 22.38 2.92 3.25
C ARG A 9 22.72 2.60 4.71
N LYS A 10 24.02 2.49 5.02
CA LYS A 10 24.50 2.30 6.39
C LYS A 10 24.11 3.49 7.28
N LYS A 11 24.40 4.73 6.85
CA LYS A 11 24.01 5.94 7.59
C LYS A 11 22.50 6.03 7.81
N GLN A 12 21.69 5.71 6.81
CA GLN A 12 20.22 5.70 6.94
C GLN A 12 19.76 4.70 8.01
N ARG A 13 20.34 3.49 8.03
CA ARG A 13 20.06 2.51 9.08
C ARG A 13 20.50 3.00 10.45
N GLU A 14 21.70 3.58 10.56
CA GLU A 14 22.20 4.14 11.83
C GLU A 14 21.27 5.21 12.39
N ILE A 15 20.79 6.14 11.54
CA ILE A 15 19.81 7.18 11.93
C ILE A 15 18.48 6.56 12.36
N TRP A 16 18.01 5.52 11.66
CA TRP A 16 16.77 4.86 12.02
C TRP A 16 16.90 4.14 13.37
N PHE A 17 17.96 3.36 13.55
CA PHE A 17 18.20 2.57 14.76
C PHE A 17 18.69 3.40 15.96
N SER A 18 19.08 4.66 15.77
CA SER A 18 19.35 5.56 16.90
C SER A 18 18.07 6.02 17.60
N LYS A 19 16.89 5.73 17.05
CA LYS A 19 15.59 6.07 17.65
C LYS A 19 15.13 5.00 18.64
N PRO A 20 14.43 5.39 19.73
CA PRO A 20 13.73 4.45 20.61
C PRO A 20 12.80 3.51 19.83
N GLN A 21 12.62 2.29 20.33
CA GLN A 21 11.78 1.29 19.66
C GLN A 21 10.35 1.77 19.45
N GLU A 22 9.74 2.40 20.47
CA GLU A 22 8.38 2.94 20.38
C GLU A 22 8.26 4.01 19.29
N GLU A 23 9.26 4.89 19.16
CA GLU A 23 9.30 5.90 18.10
C GLU A 23 9.42 5.25 16.72
N ARG A 24 10.26 4.21 16.58
CA ARG A 24 10.39 3.47 15.31
C ARG A 24 9.09 2.79 14.90
N VAL A 25 8.36 2.22 15.86
CA VAL A 25 7.04 1.60 15.59
C VAL A 25 6.05 2.66 15.13
N ARG A 26 5.93 3.78 15.85
CA ARG A 26 5.04 4.88 15.49
C ARG A 26 5.35 5.41 14.09
N LEU A 27 6.61 5.77 13.83
CA LEU A 27 7.05 6.28 12.53
C LEU A 27 6.86 5.25 11.41
N GLY A 28 7.07 3.96 11.70
CA GLY A 28 6.85 2.89 10.73
C GLY A 28 5.37 2.78 10.32
N LEU A 29 4.45 2.89 11.29
CA LEU A 29 3.01 2.89 11.01
C LEU A 29 2.58 4.13 10.23
N GLU A 30 3.09 5.32 10.60
CA GLU A 30 2.85 6.57 9.86
C GLU A 30 3.33 6.47 8.42
N LEU A 31 4.52 5.90 8.18
CA LEU A 31 5.06 5.72 6.84
C LEU A 31 4.20 4.75 6.00
N ILE A 32 3.72 3.65 6.59
CA ILE A 32 2.84 2.71 5.89
C ILE A 32 1.54 3.40 5.48
N GLN A 33 0.94 4.19 6.38
CA GLN A 33 -0.28 4.95 6.09
C GLN A 33 -0.04 5.95 4.95
N GLU A 34 1.03 6.72 5.04
CA GLU A 34 1.39 7.73 4.04
C GLU A 34 1.61 7.09 2.66
N VAL A 35 2.36 5.99 2.58
CA VAL A 35 2.58 5.27 1.31
C VAL A 35 1.26 4.73 0.76
N ASN A 36 0.39 4.16 1.60
CA ASN A 36 -0.91 3.67 1.15
C ASN A 36 -1.77 4.80 0.58
N THR A 37 -1.84 5.95 1.25
CA THR A 37 -2.55 7.14 0.77
C THR A 37 -2.02 7.61 -0.58
N GLN A 38 -0.70 7.73 -0.73
CA GLN A 38 -0.11 8.15 -2.00
C GLN A 38 -0.45 7.21 -3.16
N ILE A 39 -0.48 5.89 -2.91
CA ILE A 39 -0.86 4.91 -3.93
C ILE A 39 -2.32 5.05 -4.31
N GLU A 40 -3.23 5.16 -3.33
CA GLU A 40 -4.65 5.35 -3.60
C GLU A 40 -4.92 6.65 -4.36
N ASP A 41 -4.29 7.76 -3.97
CA ASP A 41 -4.47 9.05 -4.64
C ASP A 41 -3.96 9.02 -6.08
N ARG A 42 -2.84 8.33 -6.30
CA ARG A 42 -2.36 8.06 -7.66
C ARG A 42 -3.37 7.24 -8.47
N ILE A 43 -3.97 6.20 -7.89
CA ILE A 43 -4.99 5.38 -8.56
C ILE A 43 -6.22 6.23 -8.90
N ARG A 44 -6.70 7.05 -7.95
CA ARG A 44 -7.82 7.99 -8.18
C ARG A 44 -7.53 8.96 -9.31
N ALA A 45 -6.31 9.50 -9.36
CA ALA A 45 -5.90 10.41 -10.42
C ALA A 45 -5.84 9.72 -11.80
N GLN A 46 -5.38 8.46 -11.85
CA GLN A 46 -5.31 7.67 -13.09
C GLN A 46 -6.67 7.15 -13.55
N HIS A 47 -7.59 6.92 -12.62
CA HIS A 47 -8.91 6.36 -12.87
C HIS A 47 -10.03 7.16 -12.17
N PRO A 48 -10.37 8.38 -12.64
CA PRO A 48 -11.33 9.25 -11.95
C PRO A 48 -12.76 8.70 -11.82
N GLY A 49 -13.11 7.69 -12.64
CA GLY A 49 -14.43 7.05 -12.63
C GLY A 49 -14.52 5.81 -11.76
N PHE A 50 -13.43 5.35 -11.16
CA PHE A 50 -13.47 4.18 -10.29
C PHE A 50 -14.27 4.47 -9.02
N SER A 51 -15.12 3.52 -8.67
CA SER A 51 -15.73 3.43 -7.35
C SER A 51 -14.68 3.07 -6.29
N GLU A 52 -15.01 3.28 -5.02
CA GLU A 52 -14.11 2.93 -3.91
C GLU A 52 -13.72 1.45 -3.93
N GLY A 53 -14.64 0.55 -4.28
CA GLY A 53 -14.33 -0.88 -4.42
C GLY A 53 -13.30 -1.15 -5.52
N GLU A 54 -13.41 -0.47 -6.67
CA GLU A 54 -12.47 -0.60 -7.78
C GLU A 54 -11.09 -0.03 -7.43
N ILE A 55 -11.03 1.08 -6.69
CA ILE A 55 -9.77 1.64 -6.16
C ILE A 55 -9.08 0.62 -5.25
N ARG A 56 -9.83 -0.05 -4.37
CA ARG A 56 -9.30 -1.07 -3.45
C ARG A 56 -8.78 -2.31 -4.18
N VAL A 57 -9.49 -2.75 -5.23
CA VAL A 57 -9.03 -3.84 -6.10
C VAL A 57 -7.73 -3.47 -6.78
N GLU A 58 -7.67 -2.29 -7.39
CA GLU A 58 -6.48 -1.83 -8.11
C GLU A 58 -5.29 -1.67 -7.15
N PHE A 59 -5.52 -1.17 -5.94
CA PHE A 59 -4.51 -1.09 -4.89
C PHE A 59 -3.90 -2.45 -4.58
N ILE A 60 -4.73 -3.46 -4.30
CA ILE A 60 -4.25 -4.81 -3.97
C ILE A 60 -3.50 -5.44 -5.14
N ARG A 61 -4.00 -5.28 -6.37
CA ARG A 61 -3.31 -5.77 -7.57
C ARG A 61 -1.94 -5.11 -7.75
N GLN A 62 -1.83 -3.80 -7.60
CA GLN A 62 -0.53 -3.11 -7.73
C GLN A 62 0.47 -3.50 -6.64
N MET A 63 0.00 -3.68 -5.41
CA MET A 63 0.87 -3.97 -4.27
C MET A 63 1.36 -5.42 -4.21
N TYR A 64 0.56 -6.37 -4.70
CA TYR A 64 0.80 -7.79 -4.44
C TYR A 64 0.87 -8.67 -5.70
N LYS A 65 0.81 -8.09 -6.92
CA LYS A 65 0.91 -8.85 -8.18
C LYS A 65 2.14 -9.74 -8.30
N ASP A 66 3.26 -9.35 -7.68
CA ASP A 66 4.53 -10.06 -7.77
C ASP A 66 4.69 -11.08 -6.63
N ASP A 67 3.86 -10.99 -5.58
CA ASP A 67 3.95 -11.81 -4.37
C ASP A 67 2.83 -12.87 -4.27
N LEU A 68 1.68 -12.65 -4.91
CA LEU A 68 0.49 -13.50 -4.80
C LEU A 68 0.09 -14.07 -6.16
N SER A 69 -0.52 -15.26 -6.14
CA SER A 69 -0.98 -15.90 -7.38
C SER A 69 -2.12 -15.10 -8.03
N PRO A 70 -2.23 -15.10 -9.37
CA PRO A 70 -3.33 -14.45 -10.08
C PRO A 70 -4.71 -14.93 -9.61
N GLU A 71 -4.86 -16.23 -9.33
CA GLU A 71 -6.11 -16.82 -8.87
C GLU A 71 -6.52 -16.29 -7.49
N TYR A 72 -5.55 -16.13 -6.59
CA TYR A 72 -5.81 -15.57 -5.26
C TYR A 72 -6.20 -14.09 -5.36
N LEU A 73 -5.47 -13.32 -6.16
CA LEU A 73 -5.76 -11.90 -6.38
C LEU A 73 -7.15 -11.71 -6.99
N GLU A 74 -7.57 -12.56 -7.91
CA GLU A 74 -8.92 -12.49 -8.48
C GLU A 74 -10.00 -12.82 -7.45
N GLY A 75 -9.78 -13.86 -6.63
CA GLY A 75 -10.69 -14.20 -5.53
C GLY A 75 -10.87 -13.06 -4.54
N VAL A 76 -9.77 -12.42 -4.13
CA VAL A 76 -9.80 -11.25 -3.25
C VAL A 76 -10.46 -10.06 -3.93
N SER A 77 -10.15 -9.81 -5.20
CA SER A 77 -10.73 -8.69 -5.96
C SER A 77 -12.25 -8.79 -6.02
N LYS A 78 -12.77 -9.98 -6.33
CA LYS A 78 -14.21 -10.24 -6.35
C LYS A 78 -14.84 -10.03 -4.97
N TRP A 79 -14.23 -10.56 -3.92
CA TRP A 79 -14.71 -10.37 -2.54
C TRP A 79 -14.78 -8.89 -2.14
N ILE A 80 -13.77 -8.08 -2.50
CA ILE A 80 -13.77 -6.63 -2.26
C ILE A 80 -14.96 -5.98 -2.98
N LEU A 81 -15.14 -6.23 -4.28
CA LEU A 81 -16.23 -5.62 -5.05
C LEU A 81 -17.60 -5.98 -4.50
N GLU A 82 -17.80 -7.24 -4.09
CA GLU A 82 -19.03 -7.69 -3.44
C GLU A 82 -19.29 -6.92 -2.13
N LYS A 83 -18.27 -6.82 -1.26
CA LYS A 83 -18.38 -6.08 0.01
C LYS A 83 -18.76 -4.62 -0.20
N TYR A 84 -18.11 -3.93 -1.13
CA TYR A 84 -18.39 -2.51 -1.39
C TYR A 84 -19.71 -2.28 -2.14
N SER A 85 -20.18 -3.27 -2.91
CA SER A 85 -21.50 -3.23 -3.55
C SER A 85 -22.63 -3.42 -2.52
N SER A 86 -22.45 -4.28 -1.51
CA SER A 86 -23.44 -4.49 -0.44
C SER A 86 -23.60 -3.29 0.49
N HIS A 87 -22.58 -2.42 0.62
CA HIS A 87 -22.65 -1.21 1.44
C HIS A 87 -23.38 -0.03 0.76
N LYS A 88 -23.79 -0.15 -0.52
CA LYS A 88 -24.62 0.87 -1.20
C LYS A 88 -26.11 0.80 -0.83
N HIS A 89 -26.53 -0.15 0.00
CA HIS A 89 -27.94 -0.41 0.35
C HIS A 89 -28.29 -0.17 1.83
N VAL A 90 -27.48 0.60 2.57
CA VAL A 90 -27.80 1.02 3.94
C VAL A 90 -27.80 2.54 4.02
#